data_AF-A0AAV0KW65-F1
#
_entry.id   AF-A0AAV0KW65-F1
#
_cell.length_a   1.000
_cell.length_b   1.000
_cell.length_c   1.000
_cell.angle_alpha   90.00
_cell.angle_beta   90.00
_cell.angle_gamma   90.00
#
_symmetry.space_group_name_H-M   'P 1'
#
loop_
_entity.id
_entity.type
_entity.pdbx_description
1 polymer ?
#
loop_
_entity_poly.entity_id
_entity_poly.type
_entity_poly.pdbx_seq_one_letter_code
_entity_poly.pdbx_strand_id
1 'polypeptide(L)'
;MRIVIYGVCIDPPLDTLRRAVEAGDGEILATAPPYTHILNSQRVDYAIISRETPFEDVWVQEFARLEIPCVTADYLVDYVFRAGSSLDKHVLFDNQEWAAKSFSNLARKAEEIVNPAAASSPKAQKRKKETSS
;
A
#
# COMPACT_ATOMS: atom_id res chain seq x y z
N MET A 1 6.60 -0.61 0.91
CA MET A 1 5.35 -0.28 0.16
C MET A 1 5.38 -1.03 -1.17
N ARG A 2 4.32 -1.73 -1.58
CA ARG A 2 4.29 -2.52 -2.83
C ARG A 2 3.25 -1.96 -3.79
N ILE A 3 3.66 -1.59 -5.00
CA ILE A 3 2.76 -0.94 -5.96
C ILE A 3 2.76 -1.64 -7.33
N VAL A 4 1.68 -1.44 -8.08
CA VAL A 4 1.64 -1.70 -9.52
C VAL A 4 1.39 -0.38 -10.24
N ILE A 5 1.91 -0.24 -11.46
CA ILE A 5 1.69 0.92 -12.31
C ILE A 5 0.92 0.48 -13.54
N TYR A 6 -0.19 1.15 -13.82
CA TYR A 6 -1.04 0.92 -14.99
C TYR A 6 -1.30 2.24 -15.74
N GLY A 7 -1.00 2.22 -17.04
CA GLY A 7 -1.05 3.40 -17.89
C GLY A 7 0.30 4.14 -17.97
N VAL A 8 0.24 5.39 -18.41
CA VAL A 8 1.43 6.22 -18.66
C VAL A 8 1.67 7.15 -17.48
N CYS A 9 2.87 7.13 -16.91
CA CYS A 9 3.33 8.13 -15.94
C CYS A 9 4.11 9.22 -16.67
N ILE A 10 3.48 10.39 -16.85
CA ILE A 10 4.09 11.54 -17.52
C ILE A 10 4.73 12.48 -16.50
N ASP A 11 4.01 12.80 -15.43
CA ASP A 11 4.48 13.68 -14.36
C ASP A 11 4.05 13.13 -12.99
N PRO A 12 4.99 12.65 -12.14
CA PRO A 12 6.40 12.40 -12.46
C PRO A 12 6.59 11.26 -13.51
N PRO A 13 7.68 11.28 -14.29
CA PRO A 13 8.03 10.18 -15.20
C PRO A 13 8.23 8.85 -14.46
N LEU A 14 8.03 7.73 -15.16
CA LEU A 14 8.18 6.38 -14.59
C LEU A 14 9.54 6.16 -13.90
N ASP A 15 10.63 6.62 -14.48
CA ASP A 15 11.97 6.50 -13.88
C ASP A 15 12.10 7.27 -12.56
N THR A 16 11.51 8.47 -12.49
CA THR A 16 11.48 9.28 -11.27
C THR A 16 10.65 8.60 -10.20
N LEU A 17 9.48 8.08 -10.58
CA LEU A 17 8.59 7.37 -9.67
C LEU A 17 9.25 6.11 -9.12
N ARG A 18 9.92 5.35 -9.99
CA ARG A 18 10.69 4.15 -9.62
C ARG A 18 11.75 4.46 -8.58
N ARG A 19 12.56 5.49 -8.82
CA ARG A 19 13.62 5.90 -7.89
C ARG A 19 13.06 6.37 -6.55
N ALA A 20 11.93 7.10 -6.56
CA ALA A 20 11.28 7.55 -5.33
C ALA A 20 10.75 6.37 -4.50
N VAL A 21 10.16 5.37 -5.17
CA VAL A 21 9.65 4.16 -4.53
C VAL A 21 10.80 3.33 -3.96
N GLU A 22 11.86 3.09 -4.74
CA GLU A 22 13.05 2.34 -4.29
C GLU A 22 13.77 3.04 -3.13
N ALA A 23 13.87 4.38 -3.15
CA ALA A 23 14.47 5.16 -2.06
C ALA A 23 13.66 5.11 -0.76
N GLY A 24 12.36 4.81 -0.82
CA GLY A 24 11.47 4.64 0.32
C GLY A 24 11.28 3.19 0.76
N ASP A 25 12.20 2.28 0.41
CA ASP A 25 12.08 0.83 0.62
C ASP A 25 10.75 0.26 0.09
N GLY A 26 10.29 0.84 -1.02
CA GLY A 26 9.16 0.38 -1.80
C GLY A 26 9.56 -0.54 -2.95
N GLU A 27 8.59 -1.27 -3.47
CA GLU A 27 8.78 -2.25 -4.54
C GLU A 27 7.70 -2.03 -5.61
N ILE A 28 8.13 -1.89 -6.87
CA ILE A 28 7.24 -1.88 -8.02
C ILE A 28 7.13 -3.31 -8.54
N LEU A 29 5.96 -3.91 -8.36
CA LEU A 29 5.73 -5.31 -8.72
C LEU A 29 5.56 -5.50 -10.22
N ALA A 30 4.92 -4.54 -10.89
CA ALA A 30 4.79 -4.50 -12.34
C ALA A 30 4.45 -3.10 -12.85
N THR A 31 4.84 -2.83 -14.10
CA THR A 31 4.58 -1.57 -14.81
C THR A 31 3.70 -1.75 -16.05
N ALA A 32 3.36 -2.99 -16.39
CA ALA A 32 2.51 -3.31 -17.53
C ALA A 32 1.74 -4.62 -17.30
N PRO A 33 0.54 -4.79 -17.90
CA PRO A 33 -0.20 -6.04 -17.87
C PRO A 33 0.55 -7.22 -18.51
N PRO A 34 0.20 -8.48 -18.20
CA PRO A 34 -0.89 -8.90 -17.30
C PRO A 34 -0.48 -8.92 -15.82
N TYR A 35 -1.34 -8.40 -14.94
CA TYR A 35 -1.08 -8.37 -13.49
C TYR A 35 -1.60 -9.60 -12.74
N THR A 36 -2.29 -10.54 -13.41
CA THR A 36 -3.01 -11.67 -12.79
C THR A 36 -2.16 -12.48 -11.82
N HIS A 37 -0.91 -12.79 -12.17
CA HIS A 37 -0.04 -13.58 -11.29
C HIS A 37 0.33 -12.82 -10.00
N ILE A 38 0.63 -11.53 -10.13
CA ILE A 38 1.06 -10.67 -9.02
C ILE A 38 -0.12 -10.43 -8.08
N LEU A 39 -1.28 -10.07 -8.62
CA LEU A 39 -2.50 -9.81 -7.86
C LEU A 39 -2.98 -11.01 -7.04
N ASN A 40 -2.77 -12.23 -7.55
CA ASN A 40 -3.15 -13.46 -6.85
C ASN A 40 -2.08 -13.96 -5.86
N SER A 41 -0.81 -13.68 -6.12
CA SER A 41 0.30 -14.26 -5.34
C SER A 41 0.85 -13.33 -4.27
N GLN A 42 0.66 -12.02 -4.43
CA GLN A 42 1.30 -11.01 -3.59
C GLN A 42 0.31 -9.92 -3.20
N ARG A 43 0.49 -9.39 -1.98
CA ARG A 43 -0.25 -8.20 -1.55
C ARG A 43 0.27 -6.97 -2.29
N VAL A 44 -0.66 -6.28 -2.96
CA VAL A 44 -0.46 -4.95 -3.53
C VAL A 44 -1.05 -3.91 -2.58
N ASP A 45 -0.31 -2.84 -2.30
CA ASP A 45 -0.76 -1.76 -1.42
C ASP A 45 -1.54 -0.69 -2.20
N TYR A 46 -1.05 -0.34 -3.39
CA TYR A 46 -1.66 0.67 -4.28
C TYR A 46 -1.48 0.30 -5.75
N ALA A 47 -2.46 0.68 -6.58
CA ALA A 47 -2.33 0.73 -8.02
C ALA A 47 -2.19 2.19 -8.47
N ILE A 48 -1.08 2.53 -9.13
CA ILE A 48 -0.86 3.85 -9.70
C ILE A 48 -1.51 3.88 -11.08
N ILE A 49 -2.55 4.69 -11.23
CA ILE A 49 -3.38 4.79 -12.43
C ILE A 49 -3.32 6.22 -12.97
N SER A 50 -3.30 6.38 -14.29
CA SER A 50 -3.45 7.71 -14.91
C SER A 50 -4.88 8.21 -14.79
N ARG A 51 -5.08 9.52 -14.57
CA ARG A 51 -6.43 10.11 -14.41
C ARG A 51 -7.31 9.95 -15.63
N GLU A 52 -6.74 9.78 -16.82
CA GLU A 52 -7.51 9.56 -18.05
C GLU A 52 -8.05 8.13 -18.17
N THR A 53 -7.68 7.22 -17.27
CA THR A 53 -8.14 5.83 -17.31
C THR A 53 -9.61 5.76 -16.91
N PRO A 54 -10.50 5.22 -17.76
CA PRO A 54 -11.91 5.09 -17.45
C PRO A 54 -12.13 4.06 -16.33
N PHE A 55 -13.22 4.22 -15.59
CA PHE A 55 -13.58 3.28 -14.53
C PHE A 55 -13.90 1.88 -15.10
N GLU A 56 -14.45 1.82 -16.31
CA GLU A 56 -14.81 0.59 -17.03
C GLU A 56 -13.61 -0.18 -17.57
N ASP A 57 -12.39 0.32 -17.38
CA ASP A 57 -11.18 -0.39 -17.74
C ASP A 57 -11.09 -1.73 -17.00
N VAL A 58 -10.74 -2.79 -17.73
CA VAL A 58 -10.71 -4.16 -17.21
C VAL A 58 -9.79 -4.31 -15.99
N TRP A 59 -8.67 -3.60 -15.95
CA TRP A 59 -7.74 -3.66 -14.81
C TRP A 59 -8.22 -2.83 -13.64
N VAL A 60 -8.87 -1.70 -13.89
CA VAL A 60 -9.50 -0.89 -12.83
C VAL A 60 -10.59 -1.70 -12.13
N GLN A 61 -11.45 -2.38 -12.88
CA GLN A 61 -12.46 -3.28 -12.33
C GLN A 61 -11.84 -4.42 -11.52
N GLU A 62 -10.73 -4.99 -12.00
CA GLU A 62 -10.04 -6.06 -11.28
C GLU A 62 -9.38 -5.58 -9.98
N PHE A 63 -8.79 -4.37 -9.98
CA PHE A 63 -8.26 -3.76 -8.76
C PHE A 63 -9.38 -3.50 -7.74
N ALA A 64 -10.52 -3.00 -8.20
CA ALA A 64 -11.68 -2.80 -7.34
C ALA A 64 -12.21 -4.11 -6.75
N ARG A 65 -12.26 -5.18 -7.56
CA ARG A 65 -12.64 -6.54 -7.10
C ARG A 65 -11.74 -7.06 -5.99
N LEU A 66 -10.47 -6.66 -5.98
CA LEU A 66 -9.46 -7.05 -5.00
C LEU A 66 -9.27 -6.04 -3.86
N GLU A 67 -10.13 -5.02 -3.77
CA GLU A 67 -10.02 -3.91 -2.80
C GLU A 67 -8.65 -3.19 -2.86
N ILE A 68 -8.04 -3.10 -4.04
CA ILE A 68 -6.77 -2.39 -4.23
C ILE A 68 -7.07 -0.92 -4.54
N PRO A 69 -6.60 0.02 -3.71
CA PRO A 69 -6.83 1.43 -3.95
C PRO A 69 -6.07 1.89 -5.21
N CYS A 70 -6.82 2.50 -6.12
CA CYS A 70 -6.32 3.18 -7.31
C CYS A 70 -6.03 4.65 -6.98
N VAL A 71 -4.79 5.07 -7.19
CA VAL A 71 -4.30 6.43 -6.88
C VAL A 71 -3.48 7.00 -8.03
N THR A 72 -3.32 8.31 -8.10
CA THR A 72 -2.45 8.97 -9.10
C THR A 72 -0.98 8.94 -8.68
N ALA A 73 -0.05 9.22 -9.61
CA ALA A 73 1.37 9.32 -9.29
C ALA A 73 1.68 10.43 -8.27
N ASP A 74 0.89 11.51 -8.28
CA ASP A 74 0.97 12.61 -7.30
C ASP A 74 0.75 12.15 -5.86
N TYR A 75 0.03 11.03 -5.66
CA TYR A 75 -0.13 10.43 -4.34
C TYR A 75 1.23 10.12 -3.71
N LEU A 76 2.15 9.54 -4.49
CA LEU A 76 3.47 9.16 -3.99
C LEU A 76 4.35 10.38 -3.73
N VAL A 77 4.22 11.43 -4.53
CA VAL A 77 4.90 12.70 -4.30
C VAL A 77 4.45 13.29 -2.96
N ASP A 78 3.14 13.47 -2.77
CA ASP A 78 2.60 14.05 -1.53
C ASP A 78 2.82 13.14 -0.31
N TYR A 79 2.87 11.82 -0.52
CA TYR A 79 3.18 10.85 0.52
C TYR A 79 4.60 11.04 1.07
N VAL A 80 5.60 11.24 0.20
CA VAL A 80 7.01 11.43 0.58
C VAL A 80 7.24 12.81 1.19
N PHE A 81 6.59 13.85 0.66
CA PHE A 81 6.81 15.24 1.08
C PHE A 81 6.12 15.65 2.42
N ARG A 82 5.45 14.74 3.15
CA ARG A 82 4.45 15.09 4.20
C ARG A 82 4.89 16.12 5.25
N ALA A 83 4.13 17.22 5.29
CA ALA A 83 3.57 17.81 6.50
C ALA A 83 2.17 18.40 6.22
N GLY A 84 1.10 17.64 6.50
CA GLY A 84 -0.26 18.18 6.69
C GLY A 84 -1.27 18.15 5.54
N SER A 85 -0.93 17.72 4.32
CA SER A 85 -1.89 17.64 3.21
C SER A 85 -2.67 16.32 3.20
N SER A 86 -3.97 16.36 2.86
CA SER A 86 -4.78 15.15 2.63
C SER A 86 -4.35 14.47 1.33
N LEU A 87 -4.14 13.15 1.41
CA LEU A 87 -3.83 12.29 0.27
C LEU A 87 -5.09 11.90 -0.52
N ASP A 88 -6.28 12.16 0.03
CA ASP A 88 -7.56 11.73 -0.53
C ASP A 88 -7.85 12.36 -1.89
N LYS A 89 -7.29 13.55 -2.16
CA LYS A 89 -7.39 14.25 -3.45
C LYS A 89 -6.75 13.49 -4.62
N HIS A 90 -5.89 12.52 -4.34
CA HIS A 90 -5.18 11.72 -5.34
C HIS A 90 -5.76 10.31 -5.48
N VAL A 91 -6.79 10.00 -4.69
CA VAL A 91 -7.49 8.73 -4.73
C VAL A 91 -8.57 8.78 -5.79
N LEU A 92 -8.64 7.74 -6.63
CA LEU A 92 -9.59 7.65 -7.74
C LEU A 92 -10.79 6.76 -7.37
N PHE A 93 -11.88 6.86 -8.13
CA PHE A 93 -13.02 5.92 -8.09
C PHE A 93 -13.63 5.69 -6.69
N ASP A 94 -13.67 6.72 -5.85
CA ASP A 94 -14.23 6.67 -4.49
C ASP A 94 -13.66 5.55 -3.59
N ASN A 95 -12.37 5.22 -3.74
CA ASN A 95 -11.70 4.18 -2.96
C ASN A 95 -10.94 4.69 -1.71
N GLN A 96 -11.32 5.85 -1.15
CA GLN A 96 -10.64 6.50 -0.03
C GLN A 96 -10.53 5.59 1.20
N GLU A 97 -11.56 4.78 1.48
CA GLU A 97 -11.53 3.82 2.61
C GLU A 97 -10.44 2.76 2.44
N TRP A 98 -10.26 2.23 1.22
CA TRP A 98 -9.22 1.26 0.92
C TRP A 98 -7.83 1.90 0.97
N ALA A 99 -7.71 3.15 0.49
CA ALA A 99 -6.47 3.92 0.56
C ALA A 99 -6.05 4.16 2.02
N ALA A 100 -7.00 4.52 2.90
CA ALA A 100 -6.77 4.72 4.33
C ALA A 100 -6.39 3.41 5.05
N LYS A 101 -7.02 2.29 4.68
CA LYS A 101 -6.69 0.95 5.19
C LYS A 101 -5.27 0.53 4.77
N SER A 102 -4.89 0.75 3.51
CA SER A 102 -3.53 0.50 3.02
C SER A 102 -2.50 1.39 3.74
N PHE A 103 -2.80 2.67 3.93
CA PHE A 103 -1.93 3.61 4.64
C PHE A 103 -1.69 3.19 6.09
N SER A 104 -2.76 2.84 6.82
CA SER A 104 -2.68 2.39 8.21
C SER A 104 -1.86 1.10 8.35
N ASN A 105 -2.00 0.18 7.39
CA ASN A 105 -1.20 -1.05 7.35
C ASN A 105 0.28 -0.78 7.09
N LEU A 106 0.61 0.19 6.23
CA LEU A 106 1.99 0.60 5.99
C LEU A 106 2.60 1.29 7.20
N ALA A 107 1.86 2.20 7.85
CA ALA A 107 2.29 2.86 9.06
C ALA A 107 2.59 1.85 10.18
N ARG A 108 1.69 0.88 10.41
CA ARG A 108 1.91 -0.20 11.39
C ARG A 108 3.16 -1.02 11.08
N LYS A 109 3.38 -1.41 9.82
CA LYS A 109 4.59 -2.13 9.41
C LYS A 109 5.86 -1.31 9.63
N ALA A 110 5.81 -0.01 9.39
CA ALA A 110 6.94 0.88 9.65
C ALA A 110 7.26 0.97 11.16
N GLU A 111 6.24 1.04 12.01
CA GLU A 111 6.41 1.02 13.48
C GLU A 111 6.98 -0.33 13.99
N GLU A 112 6.56 -1.46 13.42
CA GLU A 112 7.09 -2.79 13.73
C GLU A 112 8.60 -2.92 13.41
N ILE A 113 9.09 -2.23 12.37
CA ILE A 113 10.52 -2.21 12.00
C ILE A 113 11.35 -1.37 12.99
N VAL A 114 10.78 -0.27 13.50
CA VAL A 114 11.45 0.63 14.46
C VAL A 114 11.51 0.04 15.87
N ASN A 115 10.62 -0.89 16.23
CA ASN A 115 10.59 -1.51 17.56
C ASN A 115 10.53 -3.06 17.53
N PRO A 116 11.66 -3.75 17.30
CA PRO A 116 11.71 -5.22 17.27
C PRO A 116 11.38 -5.90 18.61
N ALA A 117 11.27 -5.16 19.72
CA ALA A 117 11.01 -5.71 21.06
C ALA A 117 9.53 -6.04 21.35
N ALA A 118 8.59 -5.63 20.49
CA ALA A 118 7.16 -5.90 20.71
C ALA A 118 6.70 -7.28 20.20
N ALA A 119 7.52 -8.00 19.42
CA ALA A 119 7.13 -9.25 18.76
C ALA A 119 7.32 -10.52 19.61
N SER A 120 7.91 -10.43 20.82
CA SER A 120 8.11 -11.60 21.67
C SER A 120 7.67 -11.35 23.12
N SER A 121 6.38 -11.57 23.39
CA SER A 121 5.91 -11.92 24.74
C SER A 121 4.55 -12.62 24.70
N PRO A 122 4.48 -13.96 24.66
CA PRO A 122 3.38 -14.67 25.30
C PRO A 122 3.63 -14.61 26.81
N LYS A 123 2.86 -13.79 27.54
CA LYS A 123 2.83 -13.86 29.01
C LYS A 123 2.22 -15.20 29.42
N ALA A 124 3.08 -16.20 29.63
CA ALA A 124 2.77 -17.36 30.43
C ALA A 124 2.92 -17.00 31.93
N GLN A 125 1.81 -16.91 32.65
CA GLN A 125 1.71 -17.05 34.12
C GLN A 125 0.21 -17.04 34.46
N LYS A 126 -0.34 -17.98 35.23
CA LYS A 126 0.13 -18.38 36.56
C LYS A 126 -0.43 -19.75 36.97
N ARG A 127 0.51 -20.66 37.24
CA ARG A 127 0.67 -21.50 38.45
C ARG A 127 -0.59 -21.99 39.20
N LYS A 128 -0.71 -23.33 39.19
CA LYS A 128 -1.13 -24.29 40.23
C LYS A 128 -1.55 -23.69 41.60
N LYS A 129 -2.77 -24.03 42.04
CA LYS A 129 -3.12 -24.15 43.46
C LYS A 129 -2.80 -25.58 43.89
N GLU A 130 -1.73 -25.75 44.66
CA GLU A 130 -1.52 -26.90 45.53
C GLU A 130 -1.82 -26.49 46.98
N THR A 131 -2.18 -27.50 47.75
CA THR A 131 -2.99 -27.55 48.97
C THR A 131 -2.19 -27.34 50.26
N SER A 132 -2.92 -27.08 51.35
CA SER A 132 -2.61 -27.36 52.77
C SER A 132 -1.66 -26.42 53.54
N SER A 133 -2.20 -25.76 54.57
CA SER A 133 -2.18 -26.25 55.96
C SER A 133 -3.17 -25.49 56.82
#